data_AF-A0A821NUL2-F1
#
_entry.id   AF-A0A821NUL2-F1
#
_cell.length_a   1.000
_cell.length_b   1.000
_cell.length_c   1.000
_cell.angle_alpha   90.00
_cell.angle_beta   90.00
_cell.angle_gamma   90.00
#
_symmetry.space_group_name_H-M   'P 1'
#
loop_
_entity.id
_entity.type
_entity.pdbx_description
1 polymer ?
#
loop_
_entity_poly.entity_id
_entity_poly.type
_entity_poly.pdbx_seq_one_letter_code
_entity_poly.pdbx_strand_id
1 'polypeptide(L)'
;MLSERYINLFIEDVKLSRTVWKGLPQGSVLSPLLYNVYTYDLETSLQASANVLQYADDLLIYKSGKSIENNCQTLTSSLSFLKSWLNSNGLDLSVSKSRVVLFSRMRRPLPVQVKFNSVLIPTTNDVKFLGVVLDSKLTGVPHCEYGTARCERNLNILRCLSGIWWGAHSHSLKLIYNAIIRSVMDYGTFLLEPGIWF
;
A
#
# COMPACT_ATOMS: atom_id res chain seq x y z
N MET A 1 -4.10 -23.01 -12.72
CA MET A 1 -4.72 -21.78 -13.23
C MET A 1 -6.02 -22.21 -13.89
N LEU A 2 -7.19 -21.96 -13.28
CA LEU A 2 -8.49 -22.32 -13.87
C LEU A 2 -8.94 -21.16 -14.75
N SER A 3 -8.66 -21.25 -16.05
CA SER A 3 -9.26 -20.41 -17.09
C SER A 3 -10.60 -21.02 -17.50
N GLU A 4 -11.61 -20.19 -17.85
CA GLU A 4 -12.94 -20.59 -18.33
C GLU A 4 -14.04 -20.83 -17.27
N ARG A 5 -14.33 -19.80 -16.46
CA ARG A 5 -15.60 -19.76 -15.68
C ARG A 5 -16.68 -19.08 -16.51
N TYR A 6 -17.86 -19.69 -16.58
CA TYR A 6 -19.03 -19.11 -17.25
C TYR A 6 -20.12 -18.81 -16.23
N ILE A 7 -20.72 -17.63 -16.28
CA ILE A 7 -22.02 -17.38 -15.64
C ILE A 7 -23.08 -17.57 -16.72
N ASN A 8 -23.98 -18.53 -16.47
CA ASN A 8 -25.18 -18.71 -17.27
C ASN A 8 -26.33 -18.03 -16.54
N LEU A 9 -26.95 -17.06 -17.20
CA LEU A 9 -28.12 -16.36 -16.70
C LEU A 9 -29.30 -16.77 -17.58
N PHE A 10 -30.33 -17.33 -16.95
CA PHE A 10 -31.55 -17.78 -17.62
C PHE A 10 -32.67 -16.79 -17.28
N ILE A 11 -33.13 -16.03 -18.28
CA ILE A 11 -34.34 -15.20 -18.17
C ILE A 11 -35.33 -15.77 -19.17
N GLU A 12 -36.43 -16.34 -18.65
CA GLU A 12 -37.42 -17.06 -19.45
C GLU A 12 -36.76 -18.13 -20.34
N ASP A 13 -36.84 -17.97 -21.67
CA ASP A 13 -36.26 -18.90 -22.66
C ASP A 13 -34.86 -18.48 -23.16
N VAL A 14 -34.30 -17.38 -22.65
CA VAL A 14 -33.01 -16.85 -23.11
C VAL A 14 -31.89 -17.27 -22.16
N LYS A 15 -30.95 -18.06 -22.68
CA LYS A 15 -29.68 -18.39 -22.01
C LYS A 15 -28.59 -17.40 -22.41
N LEU A 16 -28.19 -16.55 -21.49
CA LEU A 16 -27.02 -15.67 -21.64
C LEU A 16 -25.83 -16.31 -20.93
N SER A 17 -24.79 -16.70 -21.70
CA SER A 17 -23.53 -17.17 -21.14
C SER A 17 -22.48 -16.07 -21.25
N ARG A 18 -21.83 -15.73 -20.13
CA ARG A 18 -20.72 -14.78 -20.11
C ARG A 18 -19.49 -15.42 -19.49
N THR A 19 -18.36 -15.34 -20.19
CA THR A 19 -17.06 -15.72 -19.66
C THR A 19 -16.64 -14.73 -18.58
N VAL A 20 -16.30 -15.25 -17.41
CA VAL A 20 -15.88 -14.46 -16.25
C VAL A 20 -14.41 -14.70 -15.98
N TRP A 21 -13.66 -13.61 -16.00
CA TRP A 21 -12.25 -13.59 -15.63
C TRP A 21 -12.12 -13.42 -14.11
N LYS A 22 -11.07 -13.99 -13.50
CA LYS A 22 -10.75 -13.66 -12.10
C LYS A 22 -10.44 -12.15 -12.01
N GLY A 23 -11.17 -11.43 -11.17
CA GLY A 23 -10.94 -10.01 -10.91
C GLY A 23 -12.19 -9.17 -11.09
N LEU A 24 -12.15 -7.97 -10.54
CA LEU A 24 -13.21 -6.98 -10.67
C LEU A 24 -12.91 -6.07 -11.88
N PRO A 25 -13.93 -5.62 -12.62
CA PRO A 25 -13.72 -4.72 -13.75
C PRO A 25 -13.05 -3.42 -13.29
N GLN A 26 -11.87 -3.14 -13.85
CA GLN A 26 -11.12 -1.91 -13.54
C GLN A 26 -11.92 -0.70 -14.03
N GLY A 27 -12.18 0.26 -13.16
CA GLY A 27 -12.98 1.45 -13.46
C GLY A 27 -14.49 1.33 -13.13
N SER A 28 -14.96 0.17 -12.66
CA SER A 28 -16.30 0.08 -12.08
C SER A 28 -16.35 0.71 -10.68
N VAL A 29 -17.37 1.55 -10.46
CA VAL A 29 -17.64 2.24 -9.19
C VAL A 29 -17.85 1.25 -8.03
N LEU A 30 -18.37 0.05 -8.33
CA LEU A 30 -18.64 -0.98 -7.32
C LEU A 30 -17.43 -1.85 -6.99
N SER A 31 -16.39 -1.86 -7.83
CA SER A 31 -15.22 -2.73 -7.63
C SER A 31 -14.55 -2.52 -6.25
N PRO A 32 -14.28 -1.28 -5.80
CA PRO A 32 -13.67 -1.08 -4.47
C PRO A 32 -14.54 -1.61 -3.32
N LEU A 33 -15.85 -1.41 -3.40
CA LEU A 33 -16.79 -1.88 -2.38
C LEU A 33 -16.84 -3.41 -2.33
N LEU A 34 -16.96 -4.05 -3.50
CA LEU A 34 -16.97 -5.51 -3.60
C LEU A 34 -15.67 -6.12 -3.09
N TYR A 35 -14.53 -5.48 -3.37
CA TYR A 35 -13.25 -5.92 -2.85
C TYR A 35 -13.20 -5.85 -1.31
N ASN A 36 -13.67 -4.75 -0.72
CA ASN A 36 -13.73 -4.62 0.75
C ASN A 36 -14.63 -5.67 1.41
N VAL A 37 -15.79 -5.98 0.80
CA VAL A 37 -16.66 -7.07 1.27
C VAL A 37 -15.98 -8.42 1.12
N TYR A 38 -15.24 -8.62 0.03
CA TYR A 38 -14.53 -9.86 -0.26
C TYR A 38 -13.41 -10.17 0.74
N THR A 39 -12.75 -9.13 1.28
CA THR A 39 -11.64 -9.28 2.24
C THR A 39 -12.02 -8.90 3.66
N TYR A 40 -13.30 -8.72 3.96
CA TYR A 40 -13.78 -8.17 5.24
C TYR A 40 -13.33 -8.99 6.46
N ASP A 41 -13.27 -10.31 6.35
CA ASP A 41 -12.91 -11.24 7.43
C ASP A 41 -11.40 -11.41 7.62
N LEU A 42 -10.56 -10.84 6.74
CA LEU A 42 -9.10 -10.97 6.81
C LEU A 42 -8.56 -10.42 8.13
N GLU A 43 -9.03 -9.24 8.55
CA GLU A 43 -8.53 -8.57 9.75
C GLU A 43 -8.85 -9.38 11.01
N THR A 44 -10.11 -9.81 11.15
CA THR A 44 -10.57 -10.62 12.28
C THR A 44 -9.83 -11.95 12.37
N SER A 45 -9.45 -12.52 11.22
CA SER A 45 -8.76 -13.80 11.15
C SER A 45 -7.29 -13.74 11.60
N LEU A 46 -6.65 -12.56 11.51
CA LEU A 46 -5.23 -12.37 11.83
C LEU A 46 -4.96 -11.68 13.17
N GLN A 47 -5.94 -10.94 13.72
CA GLN A 47 -5.79 -10.11 14.93
C GLN A 47 -5.36 -10.88 16.19
N ALA A 48 -5.50 -12.21 16.24
CA ALA A 48 -5.12 -13.00 17.41
C ALA A 48 -3.60 -12.97 17.71
N SER A 49 -2.74 -12.82 16.67
CA SER A 49 -1.29 -12.91 16.82
C SER A 49 -0.56 -11.61 16.47
N ALA A 50 -0.98 -10.92 15.42
CA ALA A 50 -0.38 -9.68 14.93
C ALA A 50 -1.45 -8.67 14.53
N ASN A 51 -1.08 -7.38 14.52
CA ASN A 51 -1.98 -6.34 14.04
C ASN A 51 -1.94 -6.30 12.52
N VAL A 52 -3.07 -5.97 11.92
CA VAL A 52 -3.23 -5.90 10.48
C VAL A 52 -3.87 -4.57 10.11
N LEU A 53 -3.33 -3.93 9.07
CA LEU A 53 -3.93 -2.78 8.41
C LEU A 53 -4.07 -3.13 6.92
N GLN A 54 -5.28 -2.98 6.40
CA GLN A 54 -5.57 -3.24 5.01
C GLN A 54 -6.15 -1.99 4.35
N TYR A 55 -5.67 -1.69 3.15
CA TYR A 55 -6.25 -0.68 2.28
C TYR A 55 -6.25 -1.20 0.85
N ALA A 56 -7.42 -1.60 0.35
CA ALA A 56 -7.54 -2.34 -0.90
C ALA A 56 -6.56 -3.55 -0.92
N ASP A 57 -5.71 -3.64 -1.94
CA ASP A 57 -4.70 -4.69 -2.10
C ASP A 57 -3.42 -4.47 -1.27
N ASP A 58 -3.23 -3.27 -0.72
CA ASP A 58 -2.11 -2.98 0.19
C ASP A 58 -2.41 -3.54 1.59
N LEU A 59 -1.51 -4.41 2.07
CA LEU A 59 -1.60 -5.08 3.37
C LEU A 59 -0.35 -4.81 4.21
N LEU A 60 -0.54 -4.40 5.45
CA LEU A 60 0.50 -4.22 6.45
C LEU A 60 0.22 -5.10 7.66
N ILE A 61 1.18 -5.96 8.01
CA ILE A 61 1.12 -6.79 9.22
C ILE A 61 2.27 -6.36 10.12
N TYR A 62 1.98 -6.04 11.37
CA TYR A 62 2.99 -5.53 12.30
C TYR A 62 2.81 -6.08 13.71
N LYS A 63 3.92 -6.13 14.44
CA LYS A 63 3.97 -6.52 15.85
C LYS A 63 4.96 -5.65 16.60
N SER A 64 4.53 -5.14 17.74
CA SER A 64 5.39 -4.43 18.69
C SER A 64 5.66 -5.32 19.90
N GLY A 65 6.89 -5.27 20.42
CA GLY A 65 7.34 -6.10 21.52
C GLY A 65 8.80 -5.87 21.87
N LYS A 66 9.24 -6.39 23.02
CA LYS A 66 10.62 -6.21 23.51
C LYS A 66 11.64 -7.13 22.80
N SER A 67 11.21 -8.30 22.33
CA SER A 67 12.05 -9.27 21.64
C SER A 67 11.82 -9.21 20.14
N ILE A 68 12.89 -8.88 19.40
CA ILE A 68 12.88 -8.90 17.92
C ILE A 68 12.57 -10.32 17.43
N GLU A 69 13.15 -11.33 18.06
CA GLU A 69 12.99 -12.74 17.67
C GLU A 69 11.54 -13.19 17.83
N ASN A 70 10.91 -12.95 18.99
CA ASN A 70 9.51 -13.33 19.22
C ASN A 70 8.56 -12.60 18.26
N ASN A 71 8.85 -11.34 17.93
CA ASN A 71 8.07 -10.59 16.95
C ASN A 71 8.23 -11.20 15.55
N CYS A 72 9.46 -11.55 15.14
CA CYS A 72 9.73 -12.19 13.86
C CYS A 72 9.03 -13.55 13.74
N GLN A 73 9.03 -14.36 14.80
CA GLN A 73 8.33 -15.64 14.86
C GLN A 73 6.81 -15.43 14.75
N THR A 74 6.26 -14.51 15.53
CA THR A 74 4.83 -14.16 15.48
C THR A 74 4.41 -13.69 14.08
N LEU A 75 5.21 -12.83 13.44
CA LEU A 75 4.96 -12.36 12.08
C LEU A 75 5.03 -13.50 11.05
N THR A 76 6.03 -14.38 11.16
CA THR A 76 6.18 -15.55 10.27
C THR A 76 5.00 -16.52 10.40
N SER A 77 4.52 -16.76 11.61
CA SER A 77 3.32 -17.58 11.85
C SER A 77 2.07 -16.91 11.29
N SER A 78 1.91 -15.59 11.48
CA SER A 78 0.79 -14.81 10.94
C SER A 78 0.79 -14.81 9.41
N LEU A 79 1.95 -14.70 8.78
CA LEU A 79 2.12 -14.82 7.33
C LEU A 79 1.77 -16.22 6.80
N SER A 80 2.04 -17.27 7.57
CA SER A 80 1.67 -18.64 7.22
C SER A 80 0.15 -18.83 7.26
N PHE A 81 -0.51 -18.25 8.26
CA PHE A 81 -1.97 -18.21 8.32
C PHE A 81 -2.57 -17.38 7.16
N LEU A 82 -2.02 -16.18 6.92
CA LEU A 82 -2.43 -15.30 5.82
C LEU A 82 -2.40 -16.06 4.49
N LYS A 83 -1.34 -16.85 4.23
CA LYS A 83 -1.28 -17.66 3.01
C LYS A 83 -2.46 -18.61 2.88
N SER A 84 -2.79 -19.35 3.95
CA SER A 84 -3.92 -20.28 3.93
C SER A 84 -5.23 -19.54 3.64
N TRP A 85 -5.43 -18.37 4.26
CA TRP A 85 -6.58 -17.53 4.01
C TRP A 85 -6.62 -17.00 2.56
N LEU A 86 -5.50 -16.51 2.03
CA LEU A 86 -5.38 -16.03 0.65
C LEU A 86 -5.70 -17.15 -0.34
N ASN A 87 -5.16 -18.34 -0.12
CA ASN A 87 -5.41 -19.51 -0.97
C ASN A 87 -6.88 -19.92 -0.98
N SER A 88 -7.52 -19.97 0.20
CA SER A 88 -8.97 -20.25 0.32
C SER A 88 -9.81 -19.21 -0.41
N ASN A 89 -9.36 -17.96 -0.42
CA ASN A 89 -9.96 -16.86 -1.18
C ASN A 89 -9.37 -16.72 -2.60
N GLY A 90 -8.62 -17.70 -3.11
CA GLY A 90 -8.06 -17.66 -4.46
C GLY A 90 -7.22 -16.41 -4.81
N LEU A 91 -6.67 -15.75 -3.79
CA LEU A 91 -5.73 -14.63 -3.83
C LEU A 91 -4.30 -15.15 -3.63
N ASP A 92 -3.31 -14.31 -3.92
CA ASP A 92 -1.90 -14.62 -3.69
C ASP A 92 -1.12 -13.38 -3.26
N LEU A 93 -0.03 -13.56 -2.52
CA LEU A 93 0.82 -12.49 -2.05
C LEU A 93 2.00 -12.28 -3.02
N SER A 94 2.22 -11.04 -3.45
CA SER A 94 3.37 -10.69 -4.28
C SER A 94 4.66 -10.59 -3.45
N VAL A 95 5.25 -11.73 -3.10
CA VAL A 95 6.46 -11.85 -2.25
C VAL A 95 7.61 -10.94 -2.72
N SER A 96 7.79 -10.78 -4.03
CA SER A 96 8.83 -9.93 -4.63
C SER A 96 8.67 -8.43 -4.33
N LYS A 97 7.45 -7.99 -4.02
CA LYS A 97 7.12 -6.60 -3.64
C LYS A 97 7.06 -6.43 -2.12
N SER A 98 6.94 -7.52 -1.37
CA SER A 98 6.90 -7.49 0.09
C SER A 98 8.25 -7.09 0.67
N ARG A 99 8.22 -6.24 1.71
CA ARG A 99 9.39 -5.76 2.44
C ARG A 99 9.11 -5.83 3.93
N VAL A 100 10.17 -5.94 4.72
CA VAL A 100 10.11 -5.88 6.18
C VAL A 100 10.95 -4.71 6.65
N VAL A 101 10.41 -3.89 7.54
CA VAL A 101 11.13 -2.78 8.17
C VAL A 101 11.06 -2.95 9.67
N LEU A 102 12.22 -2.81 10.34
CA LEU A 102 12.31 -2.79 11.79
C LEU A 102 12.34 -1.35 12.27
N PHE A 103 11.37 -0.99 13.10
CA PHE A 103 11.35 0.26 13.83
C PHE A 103 11.87 0.01 15.24
N SER A 104 13.06 0.55 15.55
CA SER A 104 13.69 0.35 16.86
C SER A 104 14.67 1.47 17.20
N ARG A 105 14.79 1.77 18.50
CA ARG A 105 15.80 2.69 19.05
C ARG A 105 17.13 1.99 19.36
N MET A 106 17.23 0.68 19.13
CA MET A 106 18.45 -0.09 19.39
C MET A 106 19.57 0.36 18.44
N ARG A 107 20.77 0.62 18.97
CA ARG A 107 21.94 0.98 18.16
C ARG A 107 22.42 -0.16 17.26
N ARG A 108 22.24 -1.41 17.71
CA ARG A 108 22.65 -2.63 17.01
C ARG A 108 21.54 -3.68 17.16
N PRO A 109 20.47 -3.58 16.35
CA PRO A 109 19.39 -4.57 16.40
C PRO A 109 19.89 -5.93 15.92
N LEU A 110 19.27 -7.00 16.44
CA LEU A 110 19.46 -8.34 15.91
C LEU A 110 18.93 -8.43 14.47
N PRO A 111 19.47 -9.34 13.63
CA PRO A 111 18.94 -9.58 12.29
C PRO A 111 17.45 -9.93 12.32
N VAL A 112 16.68 -9.25 11.47
CA VAL A 112 15.24 -9.50 11.31
C VAL A 112 15.06 -10.68 10.35
N GLN A 113 14.37 -11.71 10.80
CA GLN A 113 14.14 -12.91 10.01
C GLN A 113 12.64 -13.23 9.94
N VAL A 114 11.97 -12.64 8.96
CA VAL A 114 10.56 -12.93 8.66
C VAL A 114 10.49 -13.73 7.37
N LYS A 115 9.82 -14.88 7.42
CA LYS A 115 9.73 -15.79 6.28
C LYS A 115 8.30 -15.90 5.77
N PHE A 116 8.16 -16.03 4.46
CA PHE A 116 6.92 -16.43 3.78
C PHE A 116 7.24 -17.63 2.90
N ASN A 117 6.57 -18.77 3.11
CA ASN A 117 6.87 -20.02 2.40
C ASN A 117 8.33 -20.46 2.47
N SER A 118 8.94 -20.36 3.66
CA SER A 118 10.36 -20.66 3.87
C SER A 118 11.33 -19.72 3.12
N VAL A 119 10.82 -18.72 2.37
CA VAL A 119 11.61 -17.68 1.72
C VAL A 119 11.70 -16.48 2.65
N LEU A 120 12.91 -15.95 2.84
CA LEU A 120 13.13 -14.76 3.63
C LEU A 120 12.60 -13.52 2.89
N ILE A 121 11.77 -12.72 3.54
CA ILE A 121 11.35 -11.43 2.98
C ILE A 121 12.50 -10.43 3.15
N PRO A 122 12.88 -9.67 2.12
CA PRO A 122 13.96 -8.69 2.22
C PRO A 122 13.67 -7.62 3.26
N THR A 123 14.62 -7.45 4.19
CA THR A 123 14.61 -6.34 5.15
C THR A 123 15.14 -5.08 4.49
N THR A 124 14.44 -3.95 4.64
CA THR A 124 14.84 -2.64 4.12
C THR A 124 14.87 -1.60 5.23
N ASN A 125 15.60 -0.50 4.99
CA ASN A 125 15.67 0.62 5.92
C ASN A 125 14.52 1.61 5.74
N ASP A 126 13.81 1.53 4.62
CA ASP A 126 12.62 2.31 4.35
C ASP A 126 11.55 1.43 3.67
N VAL A 127 10.31 1.90 3.72
CA VAL A 127 9.19 1.34 2.98
C VAL A 127 8.24 2.45 2.59
N LYS A 128 7.69 2.36 1.38
CA LYS A 128 6.58 3.21 0.96
C LYS A 128 5.27 2.47 1.20
N PHE A 129 4.38 3.05 2.00
CA PHE A 129 3.05 2.51 2.26
C PHE A 129 2.03 3.64 2.12
N LEU A 130 0.99 3.43 1.31
CA LEU A 130 -0.04 4.43 1.02
C LEU A 130 0.55 5.81 0.70
N GLY A 131 1.54 5.86 -0.20
CA GLY A 131 2.16 7.12 -0.62
C GLY A 131 3.14 7.77 0.37
N VAL A 132 3.19 7.32 1.62
CA VAL A 132 4.11 7.82 2.66
C VAL A 132 5.37 6.95 2.70
N VAL A 133 6.54 7.57 2.81
CA VAL A 133 7.82 6.86 2.93
C VAL A 133 8.22 6.86 4.41
N LEU A 134 8.32 5.67 5.00
CA LEU A 134 8.70 5.50 6.40
C LEU A 134 10.09 4.88 6.46
N ASP A 135 11.03 5.60 7.06
CA ASP A 135 12.36 5.07 7.37
C ASP A 135 12.39 4.41 8.75
N SER A 136 13.32 3.49 8.96
CA SER A 136 13.46 2.69 10.19
C SER A 136 13.66 3.54 11.45
N LYS A 137 14.11 4.79 11.30
CA LYS A 137 14.29 5.77 12.37
C LYS A 137 13.14 6.77 12.48
N LEU A 138 12.15 6.70 11.60
CA LEU A 138 11.01 7.63 11.52
C LEU A 138 11.48 9.10 11.48
N THR A 139 12.57 9.36 10.77
CA THR A 139 13.12 10.71 10.60
C THR A 139 12.30 11.55 9.62
N GLY A 140 11.59 10.89 8.70
CA GLY A 140 10.82 11.58 7.66
C GLY A 140 11.68 12.17 6.52
N VAL A 141 13.01 12.12 6.64
CA VAL A 141 13.93 12.66 5.64
C VAL A 141 13.69 12.02 4.27
N PRO A 142 13.59 10.68 4.14
CA PRO A 142 13.33 10.07 2.83
C PRO A 142 11.97 10.45 2.23
N HIS A 143 10.98 10.78 3.07
CA HIS A 143 9.68 11.26 2.58
C HIS A 143 9.79 12.68 2.00
N CYS A 144 10.50 13.57 2.69
CA CYS A 144 10.77 14.93 2.21
C CYS A 144 11.56 14.92 0.90
N GLU A 145 12.60 14.08 0.79
CA GLU A 145 13.38 13.92 -0.43
C GLU A 145 12.52 13.40 -1.60
N TYR A 146 11.69 12.38 -1.35
CA TYR A 146 10.75 11.85 -2.33
C TYR A 146 9.74 12.92 -2.80
N GLY A 147 9.17 13.69 -1.88
CA GLY A 147 8.25 14.79 -2.17
C GLY A 147 8.93 15.90 -2.99
N THR A 148 10.13 16.30 -2.58
CA THR A 148 10.93 17.35 -3.24
C THR A 148 11.26 16.98 -4.67
N ALA A 149 11.80 15.78 -4.91
CA ALA A 149 12.13 15.30 -6.25
C ALA A 149 10.90 15.24 -7.18
N ARG A 150 9.71 14.94 -6.63
CA ARG A 150 8.46 14.98 -7.39
C ARG A 150 8.02 16.41 -7.69
N CYS A 151 8.14 17.32 -6.73
CA CYS A 151 7.81 18.73 -6.89
C CYS A 151 8.73 19.41 -7.91
N GLU A 152 10.02 19.08 -7.96
CA GLU A 152 10.96 19.62 -8.95
C GLU A 152 10.53 19.30 -10.39
N ARG A 153 10.07 18.08 -10.66
CA ARG A 153 9.53 17.71 -11.99
C ARG A 153 8.29 18.53 -12.32
N ASN A 154 7.39 18.69 -11.36
CA ASN A 154 6.16 19.46 -11.52
C ASN A 154 6.43 20.97 -11.68
N LEU A 155 7.47 21.49 -11.03
CA LEU A 155 7.94 22.86 -11.20
C LEU A 155 8.47 23.10 -12.61
N ASN A 156 9.16 22.13 -13.21
CA ASN A 156 9.60 22.26 -14.59
C ASN A 156 8.42 22.35 -15.57
N ILE A 157 7.36 21.57 -15.34
CA ILE A 157 6.10 21.69 -16.10
C ILE A 157 5.51 23.10 -15.92
N LEU A 158 5.42 23.58 -14.68
CA LEU A 158 4.88 24.91 -14.40
C LEU A 158 5.70 26.02 -15.07
N ARG A 159 7.04 25.90 -15.07
CA ARG A 159 7.96 26.83 -15.76
C ARG A 159 7.72 26.85 -17.27
N CYS A 160 7.50 25.70 -17.89
CA CYS A 160 7.15 25.63 -19.32
C CYS A 160 5.83 26.36 -19.63
N LEU A 161 4.85 26.27 -18.72
CA LEU A 161 3.54 26.90 -18.88
C LEU A 161 3.52 28.38 -18.50
N SER A 162 4.52 28.89 -17.78
CA SER A 162 4.60 30.27 -17.29
C SER A 162 5.33 31.22 -18.25
N GLY A 163 5.32 30.95 -19.55
CA GLY A 163 5.95 31.83 -20.55
C GLY A 163 5.33 33.23 -20.55
N ILE A 164 6.15 34.26 -20.73
CA ILE A 164 5.66 35.67 -20.66
C ILE A 164 4.76 36.03 -21.84
N TRP A 165 5.04 35.48 -23.03
CA TRP A 165 4.33 35.81 -24.28
C TRP A 165 3.28 34.77 -24.72
N TRP A 166 3.39 33.53 -24.21
CA TRP A 166 2.55 32.39 -24.59
C TRP A 166 2.09 31.56 -23.38
N GLY A 167 2.32 32.05 -22.16
CA GLY A 167 2.00 31.31 -20.94
C GLY A 167 0.53 31.39 -20.55
N ALA A 168 0.17 30.49 -19.65
CA ALA A 168 -1.17 30.44 -19.09
C ALA A 168 -1.44 31.64 -18.18
N HIS A 169 -2.72 32.01 -18.07
CA HIS A 169 -3.18 33.05 -17.16
C HIS A 169 -2.78 32.73 -15.70
N SER A 170 -2.48 33.77 -14.91
CA SER A 170 -2.00 33.64 -13.52
C SER A 170 -2.92 32.79 -12.63
N HIS A 171 -4.24 32.91 -12.82
CA HIS A 171 -5.23 32.09 -12.14
C HIS A 171 -5.05 30.59 -12.45
N SER A 172 -4.87 30.23 -13.72
CA SER A 172 -4.64 28.85 -14.16
C SER A 172 -3.31 28.31 -13.62
N LEU A 173 -2.25 29.13 -13.63
CA LEU A 173 -0.96 28.75 -13.04
C LEU A 173 -1.08 28.46 -11.54
N LYS A 174 -1.86 29.26 -10.80
CA LYS A 174 -2.13 29.03 -9.37
C LYS A 174 -2.91 27.74 -9.15
N LEU A 175 -3.91 27.45 -9.98
CA LEU A 175 -4.66 26.18 -9.92
C LEU A 175 -3.73 24.99 -10.16
N ILE A 176 -2.87 25.06 -11.18
CA ILE A 176 -1.90 24.00 -11.48
C ILE A 176 -0.95 23.83 -10.29
N TYR A 177 -0.33 24.92 -9.80
CA TYR A 177 0.54 24.88 -8.63
C TYR A 177 -0.12 24.17 -7.43
N ASN A 178 -1.36 24.57 -7.09
CA ASN A 178 -2.08 23.94 -5.99
C ASN A 178 -2.35 22.45 -6.25
N ALA A 179 -2.71 22.09 -7.48
CA ALA A 179 -3.09 20.73 -7.84
C ALA A 179 -1.91 19.76 -7.91
N ILE A 180 -0.72 20.19 -8.33
CA ILE A 180 0.40 19.26 -8.60
C ILE A 180 1.64 19.48 -7.71
N ILE A 181 1.85 20.67 -7.15
CA ILE A 181 3.00 20.93 -6.27
C ILE A 181 2.53 20.93 -4.82
N ARG A 182 1.58 21.81 -4.47
CA ARG A 182 1.10 21.91 -3.10
C ARG A 182 0.49 20.61 -2.59
N SER A 183 -0.35 19.95 -3.40
CA SER A 183 -0.93 18.65 -3.05
C SER A 183 0.10 17.56 -2.73
N VAL A 184 1.28 17.59 -3.37
CA VAL A 184 2.36 16.65 -3.10
C VAL A 184 3.10 17.04 -1.83
N MET A 185 3.36 18.33 -1.63
CA MET A 185 4.03 18.82 -0.42
C MET A 185 3.20 18.59 0.84
N ASP A 186 1.88 18.78 0.77
CA ASP A 186 0.97 18.65 1.92
C ASP A 186 0.66 17.18 2.25
N TYR A 187 0.95 16.23 1.36
CA TYR A 187 0.62 14.83 1.57
C TYR A 187 1.52 14.17 2.62
N GLY A 188 0.93 13.67 3.71
CA GLY A 188 1.68 12.95 4.75
C GLY A 188 2.46 13.83 5.74
N THR A 189 2.40 15.16 5.60
CA THR A 189 3.11 16.11 6.47
C THR A 189 2.68 16.07 7.92
N PHE A 190 1.41 15.74 8.19
CA PHE A 190 0.88 15.59 9.55
C PHE A 190 1.61 14.50 10.36
N LEU A 191 2.26 13.55 9.69
CA LEU A 191 3.10 12.53 10.34
C LEU A 191 4.49 13.05 10.72
N LEU A 192 4.91 14.15 10.11
CA LEU A 192 6.23 14.76 10.28
C LEU A 192 6.23 15.89 11.31
N GLU A 193 5.08 16.36 11.77
CA GLU A 193 5.00 17.40 12.80
C GLU A 193 5.54 16.87 14.14
N PRO A 194 6.63 17.47 14.67
CA PRO A 194 7.10 17.13 16.00
C PRO A 194 6.19 17.82 17.02
N GLY A 195 5.06 17.20 17.37
CA GLY A 195 4.15 17.82 18.35
C GLY A 195 2.90 17.08 18.81
N ILE A 196 2.44 16.01 18.14
CA ILE A 196 1.12 15.39 18.44
C ILE A 196 1.22 13.93 18.91
N TRP A 197 2.39 13.51 19.41
CA TRP A 197 2.54 12.19 20.03
C TRP A 197 2.88 12.34 21.52
N PHE A 198 1.87 12.67 22.32
CA PHE A 198 1.82 12.44 23.77
C PHE A 198 0.41 12.02 24.19
#